data_AF-A0A7I7T4I1-F1
#
_entry.id   AF-A0A7I7T4I1-F1
#
_cell.length_a   1.000
_cell.length_b   1.000
_cell.length_c   1.000
_cell.angle_alpha   90.00
_cell.angle_beta   90.00
_cell.angle_gamma   90.00
#
_symmetry.space_group_name_H-M   'P 1'
#
loop_
_entity.id
_entity.type
_entity.pdbx_description
1 polymer ?
#
loop_
_entity_poly.entity_id
_entity_poly.type
_entity_poly.pdbx_seq_one_letter_code
_entity_poly.pdbx_strand_id
1 'polypeptide(L)'
;MPATIAWVSDGEQAKPRRRRGRRRGRRAAGPANPTAADAATTETSDATVASPTPSSGNGQPRPGKPGRPRSSRRAPARLRTVHETSAGGLVIDGIEGPPETQVAALIGRVDRRGRMLWSLPKGHIEQGETAEETAIREVAEETGIRGQVLAALGSIDYWFVTEGRRVHKTVHHYLMQFSGGELCDEDVEVTEVAWVPVGELPKRLAYADERRLAEVAGELIQLLQSDGVAALPPLPRTTPRRRPQTHSHTRNRRSDDAGPRQSGPRTNGCGPGT
;
A
#
# COMPACT_ATOMS: atom_id res chain seq x y z
N MET A 1 5.40 -2.52 -29.52
CA MET A 1 5.73 -1.47 -28.54
C MET A 1 6.04 -2.19 -27.23
N PRO A 2 7.20 -2.00 -26.60
CA PRO A 2 7.42 -2.53 -25.25
C PRO A 2 6.40 -1.90 -24.30
N ALA A 3 5.88 -2.67 -23.35
CA ALA A 3 4.99 -2.13 -22.33
C ALA A 3 5.72 -1.04 -21.51
N THR A 4 5.04 0.09 -21.26
CA THR A 4 5.61 1.14 -20.39
C THR A 4 5.58 0.66 -18.95
N ILE A 5 6.64 -0.02 -18.52
CA ILE A 5 6.76 -0.56 -17.17
C ILE A 5 6.74 0.61 -16.17
N ALA A 6 5.72 0.64 -15.31
CA ALA A 6 5.52 1.71 -14.34
C ALA A 6 6.51 1.58 -13.18
N TRP A 7 7.67 2.22 -13.33
CA TRP A 7 8.67 2.38 -12.29
C TRP A 7 8.49 3.71 -11.56
N VAL A 8 8.19 3.62 -10.25
CA VAL A 8 8.15 4.79 -9.36
C VAL A 8 9.57 5.03 -8.85
N SER A 9 10.30 5.95 -9.48
CA SER A 9 11.58 6.43 -8.97
C SER A 9 11.40 7.12 -7.61
N ASP A 10 12.32 6.84 -6.68
CA ASP A 10 12.26 7.33 -5.29
C ASP A 10 12.53 8.85 -5.23
N GLY A 11 11.50 9.65 -5.51
CA GLY A 11 11.62 11.10 -5.63
C GLY A 11 10.33 11.89 -5.88
N GLU A 12 9.31 11.36 -6.57
CA GLU A 12 8.09 12.16 -6.85
C GLU A 12 7.11 12.17 -5.67
N GLN A 13 7.21 13.22 -4.84
CA GLN A 13 6.22 13.50 -3.80
C GLN A 13 4.84 13.77 -4.41
N ALA A 14 3.87 12.88 -4.14
CA ALA A 14 2.51 12.97 -4.65
C ALA A 14 1.85 14.32 -4.33
N LYS A 15 1.66 15.16 -5.36
CA LYS A 15 1.13 16.53 -5.25
C LYS A 15 -0.23 16.54 -4.52
N PRO A 16 -0.38 17.30 -3.40
CA PRO A 16 -1.62 17.33 -2.64
C PRO A 16 -2.76 17.95 -3.47
N ARG A 17 -3.79 17.15 -3.78
CA ARG A 17 -4.96 17.59 -4.56
C ARG A 17 -5.61 18.81 -3.90
N ARG A 18 -5.64 19.96 -4.62
CA ARG A 18 -6.14 21.25 -4.09
C ARG A 18 -7.56 21.12 -3.55
N ARG A 19 -7.70 21.40 -2.25
CA ARG A 19 -8.96 21.33 -1.50
C ARG A 19 -9.94 22.41 -2.00
N ARG A 20 -10.95 22.03 -2.80
CA ARG A 20 -12.02 22.96 -3.25
C ARG A 20 -12.65 23.64 -2.03
N GLY A 21 -12.53 24.96 -1.95
CA GLY A 21 -13.07 25.77 -0.85
C GLY A 21 -14.59 25.88 -0.91
N ARG A 22 -15.25 25.79 0.25
CA ARG A 22 -16.68 26.16 0.37
C ARG A 22 -16.81 27.66 0.18
N ARG A 23 -17.48 28.10 -0.90
CA ARG A 23 -17.97 29.49 -1.00
C ARG A 23 -18.93 29.76 0.17
N ARG A 24 -18.69 30.83 0.93
CA ARG A 24 -19.71 31.42 1.82
C ARG A 24 -20.65 32.26 0.96
N GLY A 25 -21.95 32.00 1.00
CA GLY A 25 -22.95 32.88 0.40
C GLY A 25 -23.01 34.22 1.15
N ARG A 26 -22.98 35.34 0.43
CA ARG A 26 -23.10 36.69 0.97
C ARG A 26 -24.54 37.17 0.74
N ARG A 27 -25.19 37.80 1.73
CA ARG A 27 -26.51 38.41 1.55
C ARG A 27 -26.42 39.64 0.65
N ALA A 28 -27.46 39.86 -0.16
CA ALA A 28 -27.79 41.10 -0.87
C ALA A 28 -29.32 41.27 -0.81
N ALA A 29 -29.87 42.47 -1.09
CA ALA A 29 -31.27 42.79 -0.80
C ALA A 29 -31.93 43.75 -1.82
N GLY A 30 -33.24 43.54 -2.06
CA GLY A 30 -34.16 44.44 -2.76
C GLY A 30 -34.03 44.51 -4.30
N PRO A 31 -34.95 45.21 -5.01
CA PRO A 31 -36.15 45.91 -4.50
C PRO A 31 -37.48 45.66 -5.30
N ALA A 32 -38.64 45.95 -4.66
CA ALA A 32 -39.92 46.53 -5.18
C ALA A 32 -40.65 45.92 -6.45
N ASN A 33 -41.90 46.20 -6.83
CA ASN A 33 -42.99 47.08 -6.32
C ASN A 33 -44.44 46.51 -6.64
N PRO A 34 -45.57 47.23 -6.92
CA PRO A 34 -46.74 47.31 -6.01
C PRO A 34 -48.19 47.12 -6.59
N THR A 35 -49.23 47.15 -5.71
CA THR A 35 -50.66 47.55 -5.91
C THR A 35 -51.30 47.77 -4.50
N ALA A 36 -52.12 48.79 -4.16
CA ALA A 36 -53.45 49.27 -4.63
C ALA A 36 -54.63 48.38 -4.13
N ALA A 37 -55.76 48.88 -3.54
CA ALA A 37 -56.23 50.25 -3.21
C ALA A 37 -57.29 50.25 -2.04
N ASP A 38 -58.00 51.39 -1.86
CA ASP A 38 -59.17 51.70 -0.97
C ASP A 38 -58.95 51.73 0.57
N ALA A 39 -59.42 52.68 1.41
CA ALA A 39 -60.57 53.63 1.48
C ALA A 39 -61.89 52.99 2.00
N ALA A 40 -62.72 53.58 2.88
CA ALA A 40 -62.66 54.70 3.87
C ALA A 40 -63.87 54.50 4.87
N THR A 41 -64.34 55.35 5.82
CA THR A 41 -64.14 56.76 6.25
C THR A 41 -64.71 56.95 7.69
N THR A 42 -64.32 58.02 8.44
CA THR A 42 -65.01 58.64 9.63
C THR A 42 -65.31 57.73 10.86
N GLU A 43 -65.64 58.18 12.10
CA GLU A 43 -65.85 59.50 12.72
C GLU A 43 -65.53 59.52 14.26
N THR A 44 -65.96 60.57 14.98
CA THR A 44 -66.02 60.84 16.46
C THR A 44 -66.33 59.64 17.39
N SER A 45 -66.07 59.62 18.72
CA SER A 45 -65.91 60.68 19.78
C SER A 45 -65.33 60.06 21.08
N ASP A 46 -64.35 60.68 21.77
CA ASP A 46 -64.47 61.45 23.04
C ASP A 46 -63.98 60.67 24.32
N ALA A 47 -63.87 61.36 25.45
CA ALA A 47 -63.29 61.12 26.80
C ALA A 47 -63.24 59.68 27.39
N THR A 48 -62.48 59.35 28.48
CA THR A 48 -61.92 60.19 29.55
C THR A 48 -60.71 59.56 30.29
N VAL A 49 -59.85 60.42 30.85
CA VAL A 49 -58.95 60.26 32.02
C VAL A 49 -58.84 58.88 32.73
N ALA A 50 -57.60 58.36 32.86
CA ALA A 50 -56.96 58.06 34.16
C ALA A 50 -55.51 57.51 34.01
N SER A 51 -54.53 58.19 34.64
CA SER A 51 -53.23 57.61 35.01
C SER A 51 -53.21 57.34 36.52
N PRO A 52 -52.47 56.33 36.98
CA PRO A 52 -51.55 56.59 38.09
C PRO A 52 -50.10 56.13 37.82
N THR A 53 -49.21 56.62 38.68
CA THR A 53 -47.73 56.58 38.58
C THR A 53 -47.10 55.27 39.11
N PRO A 54 -45.78 55.03 38.89
CA PRO A 54 -45.22 53.67 38.94
C PRO A 54 -44.86 53.16 40.34
N SER A 55 -44.81 51.84 40.48
CA SER A 55 -44.26 51.14 41.66
C SER A 55 -42.96 50.42 41.31
N SER A 56 -41.87 50.74 42.03
CA SER A 56 -40.52 50.23 41.79
C SER A 56 -40.32 48.81 42.32
N GLY A 57 -40.64 47.80 41.51
CA GLY A 57 -40.39 46.38 41.84
C GLY A 57 -38.94 45.95 41.61
N ASN A 58 -38.10 46.00 42.65
CA ASN A 58 -36.69 45.57 42.58
C ASN A 58 -36.57 44.03 42.55
N GLY A 59 -36.37 43.44 41.37
CA GLY A 59 -36.38 41.99 41.15
C GLY A 59 -35.09 41.45 40.53
N GLN A 60 -34.41 40.54 41.24
CA GLN A 60 -33.12 39.96 40.83
C GLN A 60 -33.21 39.05 39.59
N PRO A 61 -32.13 38.96 38.77
CA PRO A 61 -32.10 38.11 37.58
C PRO A 61 -32.12 36.61 37.94
N ARG A 62 -33.03 35.86 37.32
CA ARG A 62 -33.13 34.40 37.50
C ARG A 62 -31.93 33.69 36.84
N PRO A 63 -31.29 32.71 37.51
CA PRO A 63 -30.18 31.96 36.93
C PRO A 63 -30.62 31.10 35.75
N GLY A 64 -29.88 31.18 34.64
CA GLY A 64 -30.14 30.35 33.46
C GLY A 64 -29.88 28.86 33.72
N LYS A 65 -30.79 27.99 33.26
CA LYS A 65 -30.60 26.53 33.36
C LYS A 65 -29.29 26.13 32.65
N PRO A 66 -28.40 25.33 33.26
CA PRO A 66 -27.18 24.88 32.60
C PRO A 66 -27.53 24.01 31.39
N GLY A 67 -27.10 24.45 30.20
CA GLY A 67 -27.30 23.69 28.98
C GLY A 67 -26.54 22.36 29.06
N ARG A 68 -27.24 21.24 28.84
CA ARG A 68 -26.62 19.90 28.77
C ARG A 68 -25.39 19.97 27.85
N PRO A 69 -24.20 19.50 28.29
CA PRO A 69 -23.04 19.49 27.42
C PRO A 69 -23.36 18.65 26.19
N ARG A 70 -23.32 19.27 25.01
CA ARG A 70 -23.46 18.55 23.74
C ARG A 70 -22.32 17.56 23.68
N SER A 71 -22.61 16.27 23.74
CA SER A 71 -21.59 15.23 23.68
C SER A 71 -20.73 15.48 22.45
N SER A 72 -19.44 15.72 22.67
CA SER A 72 -18.49 15.96 21.59
C SER A 72 -18.38 14.64 20.83
N ARG A 73 -19.12 14.52 19.72
CA ARG A 73 -19.16 13.32 18.88
C ARG A 73 -17.77 13.10 18.31
N ARG A 74 -16.95 12.38 19.08
CA ARG A 74 -15.49 12.26 18.95
C ARG A 74 -15.19 11.97 17.49
N ALA A 75 -14.53 12.91 16.82
CA ALA A 75 -14.23 12.77 15.41
C ALA A 75 -13.50 11.42 15.22
N PRO A 76 -13.93 10.58 14.25
CA PRO A 76 -13.39 9.23 14.13
C PRO A 76 -11.87 9.32 14.02
N ALA A 77 -11.18 8.59 14.91
CA ALA A 77 -9.74 8.68 15.06
C ALA A 77 -9.09 8.41 13.70
N ARG A 78 -8.45 9.43 13.13
CA ARG A 78 -7.79 9.31 11.84
C ARG A 78 -6.57 8.43 12.02
N LEU A 79 -6.68 7.18 11.54
CA LEU A 79 -5.57 6.23 11.50
C LEU A 79 -4.34 6.92 10.90
N ARG A 80 -3.19 6.80 11.56
CA ARG A 80 -1.95 7.39 11.07
C ARG A 80 -1.60 6.75 9.73
N THR A 81 -1.45 7.55 8.68
CA THR A 81 -0.84 7.08 7.43
C THR A 81 0.66 6.87 7.63
N VAL A 82 1.17 5.72 7.21
CA VAL A 82 2.61 5.44 7.05
C VAL A 82 2.87 4.96 5.63
N HIS A 83 4.11 5.10 5.16
CA HIS A 83 4.56 4.59 3.87
C HIS A 83 5.66 3.56 4.13
N GLU A 84 5.57 2.44 3.44
CA GLU A 84 6.56 1.36 3.46
C GLU A 84 6.99 1.06 2.02
N THR A 85 8.27 0.75 1.85
CA THR A 85 8.83 0.36 0.55
C THR A 85 9.41 -1.04 0.67
N SER A 86 9.22 -1.86 -0.34
CA SER A 86 9.72 -3.22 -0.39
C SER A 86 10.34 -3.50 -1.75
N ALA A 87 11.17 -4.53 -1.81
CA ALA A 87 11.60 -5.09 -3.07
C ALA A 87 11.60 -6.62 -3.02
N GLY A 88 11.58 -7.24 -4.20
CA GLY A 88 11.49 -8.68 -4.39
C GLY A 88 11.70 -9.06 -5.85
N GLY A 89 11.42 -10.31 -6.21
CA GLY A 89 11.67 -10.76 -7.58
C GLY A 89 10.97 -12.04 -7.99
N LEU A 90 11.04 -12.31 -9.29
CA LEU A 90 10.69 -13.58 -9.91
C LEU A 90 12.00 -14.21 -10.41
N VAL A 91 12.47 -15.24 -9.71
CA VAL A 91 13.65 -16.02 -10.13
C VAL A 91 13.22 -17.11 -11.09
N ILE A 92 13.85 -17.17 -12.26
CA ILE A 92 13.64 -18.21 -13.27
C ILE A 92 14.85 -19.15 -13.30
N ASP A 93 14.62 -20.45 -13.16
CA ASP A 93 15.57 -21.49 -13.54
C ASP A 93 15.26 -21.99 -14.97
N GLY A 94 16.31 -22.38 -15.70
CA GLY A 94 16.20 -22.75 -17.11
C GLY A 94 15.90 -21.59 -18.07
N ILE A 95 16.16 -20.32 -17.68
CA ILE A 95 15.77 -19.12 -18.46
C ILE A 95 16.33 -19.06 -19.89
N GLU A 96 17.47 -19.70 -20.16
CA GLU A 96 18.08 -19.81 -21.49
C GLU A 96 17.48 -20.97 -22.33
N GLY A 97 16.72 -21.86 -21.69
CA GLY A 97 16.09 -23.02 -22.31
C GLY A 97 14.64 -22.78 -22.78
N PRO A 98 14.03 -23.79 -23.43
CA PRO A 98 12.67 -23.69 -23.97
C PRO A 98 11.61 -23.33 -22.89
N PRO A 99 10.58 -22.52 -23.19
CA PRO A 99 9.58 -22.07 -22.22
C PRO A 99 8.88 -23.18 -21.41
N GLU A 100 8.72 -24.37 -21.99
CA GLU A 100 8.17 -25.56 -21.34
C GLU A 100 9.07 -26.17 -20.26
N THR A 101 10.37 -25.83 -20.25
CA THR A 101 11.34 -26.24 -19.22
C THR A 101 11.53 -25.20 -18.11
N GLN A 102 11.05 -23.98 -18.32
CA GLN A 102 11.26 -22.87 -17.39
C GLN A 102 10.37 -22.99 -16.16
N VAL A 103 10.99 -22.89 -14.99
CA VAL A 103 10.30 -22.84 -13.69
C VAL A 103 10.70 -21.59 -12.93
N ALA A 104 9.77 -21.05 -12.16
CA ALA A 104 9.98 -19.89 -11.32
C ALA A 104 9.68 -20.17 -9.85
N ALA A 105 10.45 -19.59 -8.95
CA ALA A 105 10.27 -19.76 -7.51
C ALA A 105 9.12 -18.88 -7.00
N LEU A 106 8.14 -19.50 -6.35
CA LEU A 106 7.06 -18.81 -5.63
C LEU A 106 7.08 -19.18 -4.14
N ILE A 107 6.59 -18.26 -3.31
CA ILE A 107 6.33 -18.50 -1.89
C ILE A 107 4.83 -18.68 -1.63
N GLY A 108 4.50 -19.70 -0.86
CA GLY A 108 3.16 -19.97 -0.34
C GLY A 108 3.02 -19.42 1.07
N ARG A 109 1.94 -18.69 1.34
CA ARG A 109 1.56 -18.22 2.68
C ARG A 109 0.09 -18.55 2.97
N VAL A 110 -0.21 -19.13 4.13
CA VAL A 110 -1.60 -19.54 4.47
C VAL A 110 -2.45 -18.37 4.99
N ASP A 111 -3.65 -18.19 4.44
CA ASP A 111 -4.60 -17.16 4.86
C ASP A 111 -5.41 -17.50 6.12
N ARG A 112 -6.15 -16.52 6.66
CA ARG A 112 -7.01 -16.67 7.85
C ARG A 112 -8.18 -17.66 7.69
N ARG A 113 -8.29 -18.34 6.54
CA ARG A 113 -9.28 -19.39 6.23
C ARG A 113 -8.60 -20.73 5.92
N GLY A 114 -7.29 -20.86 6.17
CA GLY A 114 -6.53 -22.09 5.90
C GLY A 114 -6.19 -22.31 4.42
N ARG A 115 -6.28 -21.27 3.56
CA ARG A 115 -6.02 -21.39 2.12
C ARG A 115 -4.61 -20.93 1.79
N MET A 116 -3.86 -21.74 1.04
CA MET A 116 -2.57 -21.33 0.51
C MET A 116 -2.73 -20.20 -0.50
N LEU A 117 -1.97 -19.12 -0.33
CA LEU A 117 -1.85 -18.00 -1.27
C LEU A 117 -0.41 -17.94 -1.78
N TRP A 118 -0.23 -18.16 -3.08
CA TRP A 118 1.06 -18.05 -3.75
C TRP A 118 1.34 -16.59 -4.15
N SER A 119 2.54 -16.12 -3.88
CA SER A 119 2.99 -14.76 -4.22
C SER A 119 4.48 -14.72 -4.56
N LEU A 120 4.96 -13.56 -5.03
CA LEU A 120 6.39 -13.34 -5.28
C LEU A 120 7.14 -13.12 -3.96
N PRO A 121 8.38 -13.64 -3.80
CA PRO A 121 9.25 -13.31 -2.67
C PRO A 121 9.64 -11.83 -2.69
N LYS A 122 9.56 -11.18 -1.53
CA LYS A 122 9.73 -9.74 -1.27
C LYS A 122 9.75 -9.43 0.24
N GLY A 123 10.53 -8.43 0.64
CA GLY A 123 10.46 -7.86 1.99
C GLY A 123 10.90 -6.40 2.04
N HIS A 124 11.22 -5.87 3.21
CA HIS A 124 11.42 -4.43 3.43
C HIS A 124 12.84 -4.00 3.05
N ILE A 125 12.96 -2.91 2.28
CA ILE A 125 14.26 -2.27 2.01
C ILE A 125 14.85 -1.76 3.34
N GLU A 126 15.97 -2.32 3.79
CA GLU A 126 16.62 -1.92 5.03
C GLU A 126 17.47 -0.63 4.85
N GLN A 127 18.08 -0.14 5.94
CA GLN A 127 18.90 1.07 5.86
C GLN A 127 20.23 0.79 5.16
N GLY A 128 20.48 1.51 4.06
CA GLY A 128 21.69 1.36 3.25
C GLY A 128 21.49 0.50 2.00
N GLU A 129 20.42 -0.29 1.91
CA GLU A 129 20.11 -1.10 0.73
C GLU A 129 19.50 -0.26 -0.40
N THR A 130 19.88 -0.59 -1.63
CA THR A 130 19.06 -0.34 -2.84
C THR A 130 17.90 -1.33 -2.92
N ALA A 131 16.94 -1.08 -3.82
CA ALA A 131 15.86 -2.04 -4.07
C ALA A 131 16.39 -3.33 -4.75
N GLU A 132 17.50 -3.26 -5.48
CA GLU A 132 18.14 -4.41 -6.13
C GLU A 132 18.83 -5.32 -5.10
N GLU A 133 19.62 -4.75 -4.19
CA GLU A 133 20.24 -5.49 -3.07
C GLU A 133 19.18 -6.11 -2.16
N THR A 134 18.13 -5.34 -1.82
CA THR A 134 16.98 -5.84 -1.06
C THR A 134 16.34 -7.04 -1.76
N ALA A 135 16.02 -6.92 -3.06
CA ALA A 135 15.36 -8.00 -3.79
C ALA A 135 16.19 -9.29 -3.80
N ILE A 136 17.51 -9.18 -3.97
CA ILE A 136 18.44 -10.33 -3.94
C ILE A 136 18.49 -10.97 -2.54
N ARG A 137 18.53 -10.16 -1.47
CA ARG A 137 18.51 -10.64 -0.08
C ARG A 137 17.18 -11.33 0.25
N GLU A 138 16.06 -10.67 0.03
CA GLU A 138 14.72 -11.16 0.38
C GLU A 138 14.39 -12.47 -0.36
N VAL A 139 14.79 -12.58 -1.64
CA VAL A 139 14.73 -13.85 -2.39
C VAL A 139 15.53 -14.95 -1.66
N ALA A 140 16.79 -14.70 -1.31
CA ALA A 140 17.63 -15.69 -0.65
C ALA A 140 17.15 -16.07 0.76
N GLU A 141 16.46 -15.16 1.45
CA GLU A 141 15.93 -15.37 2.79
C GLU A 141 14.58 -16.10 2.80
N GLU A 142 13.65 -15.73 1.93
CA GLU A 142 12.33 -16.39 1.84
C GLU A 142 12.32 -17.70 1.04
N THR A 143 13.40 -18.04 0.30
CA THR A 143 13.40 -19.21 -0.61
C THR A 143 14.66 -20.07 -0.61
N GLY A 144 15.75 -19.66 0.03
CA GLY A 144 17.04 -20.38 0.05
C GLY A 144 17.86 -20.35 -1.27
N ILE A 145 17.27 -19.91 -2.38
CA ILE A 145 17.93 -19.78 -3.68
C ILE A 145 18.47 -18.37 -3.93
N ARG A 146 19.49 -18.26 -4.79
CA ARG A 146 20.07 -16.99 -5.22
C ARG A 146 19.66 -16.70 -6.66
N GLY A 147 19.45 -15.42 -6.95
CA GLY A 147 19.19 -14.90 -8.28
C GLY A 147 20.14 -13.78 -8.65
N GLN A 148 20.46 -13.65 -9.94
CA GLN A 148 21.09 -12.47 -10.52
C GLN A 148 20.03 -11.62 -11.21
N VAL A 149 19.93 -10.34 -10.84
CA VAL A 149 18.97 -9.40 -11.47
C VAL A 149 19.34 -9.18 -12.94
N LEU A 150 18.36 -9.37 -13.82
CA LEU A 150 18.46 -9.16 -15.26
C LEU A 150 17.71 -7.90 -15.71
N ALA A 151 16.47 -7.75 -15.26
CA ALA A 151 15.56 -6.70 -15.70
C ALA A 151 14.57 -6.29 -14.61
N ALA A 152 13.85 -5.21 -14.86
CA ALA A 152 13.05 -4.51 -13.87
C ALA A 152 11.55 -4.64 -14.18
N LEU A 153 10.85 -5.58 -13.55
CA LEU A 153 9.46 -5.98 -13.87
C LEU A 153 8.41 -4.90 -13.60
N GLY A 154 8.62 -4.04 -12.60
CA GLY A 154 7.73 -2.93 -12.28
C GLY A 154 7.52 -2.73 -10.77
N SER A 155 6.59 -1.83 -10.44
CA SER A 155 6.21 -1.52 -9.05
C SER A 155 4.72 -1.81 -8.80
N ILE A 156 4.39 -2.38 -7.64
CA ILE A 156 3.00 -2.58 -7.17
C ILE A 156 2.75 -1.68 -5.97
N ASP A 157 1.71 -0.84 -6.04
CA ASP A 157 1.27 0.05 -4.95
C ASP A 157 -0.08 -0.38 -4.38
N TYR A 158 -0.15 -0.64 -3.07
CA TYR A 158 -1.40 -1.02 -2.39
C TYR A 158 -1.57 -0.40 -1.00
N TRP A 159 -2.79 -0.48 -0.49
CA TRP A 159 -3.18 0.09 0.81
C TRP A 159 -3.77 -0.98 1.72
N PHE A 160 -3.26 -1.08 2.95
CA PHE A 160 -3.84 -1.93 3.99
C PHE A 160 -3.92 -1.23 5.35
N VAL A 161 -4.53 -1.90 6.33
CA VAL A 161 -4.67 -1.41 7.71
C VAL A 161 -4.16 -2.48 8.66
N THR A 162 -3.20 -2.11 9.50
CA THR A 162 -2.67 -2.94 10.59
C THR A 162 -2.38 -2.06 11.80
N GLU A 163 -2.50 -2.59 13.02
CA GLU A 163 -2.15 -1.91 14.28
C GLU A 163 -2.72 -0.47 14.44
N GLY A 164 -3.92 -0.21 13.91
CA GLY A 164 -4.52 1.14 13.94
C GLY A 164 -3.85 2.17 13.03
N ARG A 165 -2.94 1.74 12.15
CA ARG A 165 -2.29 2.53 11.09
C ARG A 165 -2.90 2.19 9.73
N ARG A 166 -2.84 3.14 8.79
CA ARG A 166 -3.08 2.90 7.37
C ARG A 166 -1.74 2.89 6.64
N VAL A 167 -1.37 1.76 6.06
CA VAL A 167 -0.10 1.59 5.33
C VAL A 167 -0.34 1.84 3.85
N HIS A 168 0.51 2.66 3.22
CA HIS A 168 0.76 2.61 1.78
C HIS A 168 2.02 1.77 1.55
N LYS A 169 1.93 0.74 0.72
CA LYS A 169 3.02 -0.19 0.45
C LYS A 169 3.35 -0.14 -1.04
N THR A 170 4.58 0.24 -1.35
CA THR A 170 5.16 0.16 -2.70
C THR A 170 6.11 -1.03 -2.73
N VAL A 171 6.01 -1.89 -3.74
CA VAL A 171 6.89 -3.07 -3.90
C VAL A 171 7.50 -3.08 -5.30
N HIS A 172 8.83 -2.95 -5.36
CA HIS A 172 9.61 -3.03 -6.59
C HIS A 172 9.96 -4.49 -6.91
N HIS A 173 9.75 -4.94 -8.14
CA HIS A 173 9.98 -6.34 -8.53
C HIS A 173 10.97 -6.45 -9.69
N TYR A 174 11.85 -7.45 -9.61
CA TYR A 174 12.92 -7.70 -10.57
C TYR A 174 12.80 -9.10 -11.18
N LEU A 175 13.16 -9.22 -12.46
CA LEU A 175 13.37 -10.49 -13.14
C LEU A 175 14.79 -10.96 -12.81
N MET A 176 14.93 -12.21 -12.36
CA MET A 176 16.22 -12.78 -12.00
C MET A 176 16.47 -14.12 -12.68
N GLN A 177 17.72 -14.37 -13.09
CA GLN A 177 18.21 -15.69 -13.44
C GLN A 177 18.65 -16.43 -12.18
N PHE A 178 18.26 -17.69 -12.01
CA PHE A 178 18.76 -18.54 -10.93
C PHE A 178 20.28 -18.71 -10.99
N SER A 179 20.96 -18.51 -9.85
CA SER A 179 22.42 -18.59 -9.71
C SER A 179 22.90 -19.57 -8.63
N GLY A 180 22.03 -20.51 -8.25
CA GLY A 180 22.34 -21.60 -7.31
C GLY A 180 21.75 -21.41 -5.91
N GLY A 181 21.95 -22.42 -5.06
CA GLY A 181 21.14 -22.61 -3.84
C GLY A 181 20.07 -23.67 -4.09
N GLU A 182 19.26 -23.93 -3.06
CA GLU A 182 18.22 -24.97 -3.08
C GLU A 182 17.00 -24.44 -2.30
N LEU A 183 15.80 -24.93 -2.61
CA LEU A 183 14.58 -24.40 -2.00
C LEU A 183 14.56 -24.70 -0.50
N CYS A 184 14.31 -23.65 0.29
CA CYS A 184 14.20 -23.74 1.75
C CYS A 184 13.04 -22.88 2.25
N ASP A 185 12.22 -23.43 3.14
CA ASP A 185 11.04 -22.82 3.76
C ASP A 185 11.24 -22.48 5.26
N GLU A 186 12.49 -22.41 5.71
CA GLU A 186 12.88 -22.00 7.09
C GLU A 186 12.44 -20.57 7.48
N ASP A 187 11.96 -19.76 6.52
CA ASP A 187 11.45 -18.42 6.79
C ASP A 187 10.09 -18.45 7.49
N VAL A 188 10.01 -17.89 8.70
CA VAL A 188 8.81 -17.85 9.55
C VAL A 188 7.62 -17.06 8.95
N GLU A 189 7.82 -16.28 7.89
CA GLU A 189 6.73 -15.65 7.13
C GLU A 189 6.17 -16.50 5.98
N VAL A 190 6.85 -17.60 5.64
CA VAL A 190 6.54 -18.52 4.54
C VAL A 190 5.91 -19.80 5.09
N THR A 191 5.21 -20.56 4.26
CA THR A 191 4.60 -21.86 4.62
C THR A 191 4.93 -22.97 3.62
N GLU A 192 5.34 -22.63 2.40
CA GLU A 192 5.78 -23.55 1.36
C GLU A 192 6.62 -22.74 0.34
N VAL A 193 7.64 -23.35 -0.26
CA VAL A 193 8.38 -22.76 -1.38
C VAL A 193 8.39 -23.76 -2.53
N ALA A 194 8.04 -23.32 -3.73
CA ALA A 194 7.92 -24.22 -4.88
C ALA A 194 8.48 -23.62 -6.18
N TRP A 195 9.12 -24.48 -6.96
CA TRP A 195 9.34 -24.26 -8.39
C TRP A 195 8.02 -24.51 -9.13
N VAL A 196 7.56 -23.50 -9.87
CA VAL A 196 6.28 -23.50 -10.60
C VAL A 196 6.55 -23.22 -12.08
N PRO A 197 6.04 -24.01 -13.04
CA PRO A 197 6.23 -23.75 -14.46
C PRO A 197 5.80 -22.33 -14.85
N VAL A 198 6.58 -21.63 -15.68
CA VAL A 198 6.31 -20.22 -16.02
C VAL A 198 4.91 -20.03 -16.62
N GLY A 199 4.45 -20.99 -17.43
CA GLY A 199 3.07 -21.00 -17.99
C GLY A 199 1.94 -21.23 -16.97
N GLU A 200 2.23 -21.61 -15.72
CA GLU A 200 1.25 -21.71 -14.64
C GLU A 200 1.12 -20.44 -13.78
N LEU A 201 2.08 -19.50 -13.85
CA LEU A 201 2.09 -18.31 -12.99
C LEU A 201 0.79 -17.48 -13.04
N PRO A 202 0.13 -17.26 -14.21
CA PRO A 202 -1.16 -16.56 -14.28
C PRO A 202 -2.34 -17.32 -13.64
N LYS A 203 -2.17 -18.59 -13.25
CA LYS A 203 -3.17 -19.40 -12.54
C LYS A 203 -2.82 -19.57 -11.06
N ARG A 204 -1.53 -19.63 -10.73
CA ARG A 204 -1.01 -19.90 -9.38
C ARG A 204 -0.96 -18.65 -8.49
N LEU A 205 -0.42 -17.54 -9.00
CA LEU A 205 -0.26 -16.29 -8.24
C LEU A 205 -1.62 -15.76 -7.77
N ALA A 206 -1.77 -15.52 -6.47
CA ALA A 206 -3.03 -15.09 -5.87
C ALA A 206 -3.41 -13.65 -6.29
N TYR A 207 -2.43 -12.75 -6.40
CA TYR A 207 -2.64 -11.33 -6.59
C TYR A 207 -2.65 -10.93 -8.08
N ALA A 208 -3.62 -10.08 -8.46
CA ALA A 208 -3.85 -9.73 -9.87
C ALA A 208 -2.72 -8.91 -10.49
N ASP A 209 -2.04 -8.08 -9.70
CA ASP A 209 -0.95 -7.24 -10.18
C ASP A 209 0.36 -8.03 -10.31
N GLU A 210 0.61 -9.02 -9.45
CA GLU A 210 1.72 -9.98 -9.61
C GLU A 210 1.56 -10.84 -10.87
N ARG A 211 0.33 -11.23 -11.24
CA ARG A 211 0.08 -11.93 -12.52
C ARG A 211 0.50 -11.10 -13.73
N ARG A 212 0.29 -9.77 -13.70
CA ARG A 212 0.79 -8.87 -14.76
C ARG A 212 2.32 -8.77 -14.76
N LEU A 213 2.98 -8.86 -13.61
CA LEU A 213 4.44 -8.95 -13.56
C LEU A 213 4.95 -10.26 -14.17
N ALA A 214 4.23 -11.37 -14.01
CA ALA A 214 4.56 -12.63 -14.68
C ALA A 214 4.31 -12.58 -16.21
N GLU A 215 3.30 -11.85 -16.66
CA GLU A 215 3.08 -11.55 -18.09
C GLU A 215 4.26 -10.73 -18.66
N VAL A 216 4.67 -9.64 -17.98
CA VAL A 216 5.85 -8.83 -18.34
C VAL A 216 7.15 -9.63 -18.27
N ALA A 217 7.29 -10.56 -17.32
CA ALA A 217 8.43 -11.47 -17.26
C ALA A 217 8.50 -12.34 -18.52
N GLY A 218 7.36 -12.88 -18.99
CA GLY A 218 7.28 -13.64 -20.24
C GLY A 218 7.71 -12.84 -21.47
N GLU A 219 7.33 -11.57 -21.57
CA GLU A 219 7.81 -10.66 -22.64
C GLU A 219 9.33 -10.44 -22.57
N LEU A 220 9.87 -10.22 -21.38
CA LEU A 220 11.31 -9.95 -21.19
C LEU A 220 12.18 -11.21 -21.36
N ILE A 221 11.69 -12.39 -21.00
CA ILE A 221 12.38 -13.67 -21.27
C ILE A 221 12.44 -13.92 -22.78
N GLN A 222 11.35 -13.68 -23.51
CA GLN A 222 11.36 -13.80 -24.98
C GLN A 222 12.38 -12.84 -25.61
N LEU A 223 12.41 -11.57 -25.17
CA LEU A 223 13.36 -10.55 -25.65
C LEU A 223 14.82 -10.92 -25.33
N LEU A 224 15.09 -11.48 -24.14
CA LEU A 224 16.40 -12.02 -23.75
C LEU A 224 16.83 -13.18 -24.66
N GLN A 225 15.90 -14.05 -25.05
CA GLN A 225 16.17 -15.20 -25.92
C GLN A 225 16.33 -14.84 -27.39
N SER A 226 15.62 -13.82 -27.90
CA SER A 226 15.73 -13.38 -29.31
C SER A 226 16.91 -12.46 -29.56
N ASP A 227 17.13 -11.46 -28.69
CA ASP A 227 18.04 -10.33 -28.94
C ASP A 227 19.15 -10.21 -27.88
N GLY A 228 19.18 -11.11 -26.89
CA GLY A 228 20.21 -11.19 -25.86
C GLY A 228 20.06 -10.19 -24.72
N VAL A 229 20.91 -10.33 -23.70
CA VAL A 229 20.86 -9.52 -22.47
C VAL A 229 20.99 -8.00 -22.71
N ALA A 230 21.62 -7.60 -23.82
CA ALA A 230 21.78 -6.19 -24.21
C ALA A 230 20.48 -5.53 -24.73
N ALA A 231 19.45 -6.32 -25.06
CA ALA A 231 18.14 -5.82 -25.48
C ALA A 231 17.19 -5.56 -24.30
N LEU A 232 17.50 -6.08 -23.10
CA LEU A 232 16.70 -5.84 -21.90
C LEU A 232 16.71 -4.35 -21.50
N PRO A 233 15.60 -3.84 -20.92
CA PRO A 233 15.55 -2.45 -20.45
C PRO A 233 16.58 -2.24 -19.31
N PRO A 234 17.36 -1.15 -19.34
CA PRO A 234 18.39 -0.90 -18.33
C PRO A 234 17.75 -0.72 -16.94
N LEU A 235 18.44 -1.25 -15.91
CA LEU A 235 17.92 -1.23 -14.54
C LEU A 235 17.69 0.22 -14.04
N PRO A 236 16.55 0.47 -13.35
CA PRO A 236 16.20 1.79 -12.85
C PRO A 236 17.11 2.16 -11.68
N ARG A 237 17.83 3.28 -11.79
CA ARG A 237 18.75 3.74 -10.74
C ARG A 237 18.01 3.98 -9.41
N THR A 238 18.08 3.03 -8.50
CA THR A 238 17.61 3.19 -7.11
C THR A 238 18.75 3.67 -6.22
N THR A 239 18.44 4.32 -5.09
CA THR A 239 19.46 4.86 -4.18
C THR A 239 19.39 4.19 -2.80
N PRO A 240 20.54 3.87 -2.17
CA PRO A 240 20.63 3.39 -0.80
C PRO A 240 19.70 4.10 0.17
N ARG A 241 18.81 3.34 0.83
CA ARG A 241 17.74 3.92 1.67
C ARG A 241 18.31 4.58 2.92
N ARG A 242 18.22 5.91 2.97
CA ARG A 242 18.90 6.77 3.96
C ARG A 242 18.35 6.71 5.39
N ARG A 243 17.23 6.02 5.64
CA ARG A 243 16.57 5.93 6.96
C ARG A 243 15.87 4.58 7.12
N PRO A 244 15.84 3.99 8.33
CA PRO A 244 15.14 2.75 8.59
C PRO A 244 13.63 2.98 8.46
N GLN A 245 12.88 1.93 8.13
CA GLN A 245 11.44 2.05 7.95
C GLN A 245 10.76 2.08 9.32
N THR A 246 9.92 3.09 9.56
CA THR A 246 9.08 3.05 10.76
C THR A 246 8.13 1.87 10.63
N HIS A 247 8.29 0.86 11.49
CA HIS A 247 7.54 -0.41 11.53
C HIS A 247 8.04 -1.53 10.59
N SER A 248 9.31 -1.52 10.15
CA SER A 248 9.97 -2.77 9.77
C SER A 248 10.19 -3.65 11.01
N HIS A 249 9.76 -4.91 10.97
CA HIS A 249 10.21 -5.95 11.89
C HIS A 249 11.59 -6.47 11.45
N THR A 250 12.59 -5.58 11.41
CA THR A 250 13.99 -5.96 11.15
C THR A 250 14.39 -7.07 12.10
N ARG A 251 14.72 -8.25 11.57
CA ARG A 251 15.08 -9.40 12.39
C ARG A 251 16.44 -9.13 13.01
N ASN A 252 16.50 -8.96 14.33
CA ASN A 252 17.76 -8.99 15.07
C ASN A 252 18.36 -10.40 14.98
N ARG A 253 19.08 -10.69 13.89
CA ARG A 253 19.98 -11.84 13.83
C ARG A 253 20.97 -11.70 14.98
N ARG A 254 21.01 -12.70 15.86
CA ARG A 254 22.16 -12.87 16.75
C ARG A 254 23.33 -13.28 15.88
N SER A 255 24.44 -12.54 15.95
CA SER A 255 25.68 -12.94 15.31
C SER A 255 26.22 -14.23 15.95
N ASP A 256 26.67 -15.12 15.07
CA ASP A 256 27.74 -16.11 15.25
C ASP A 256 27.68 -17.11 16.42
N ASP A 257 27.46 -18.37 16.07
CA ASP A 257 28.47 -19.41 16.34
C ASP A 257 28.64 -20.30 15.08
N ALA A 258 29.80 -20.89 14.87
CA ALA A 258 30.23 -21.41 13.56
C ALA A 258 30.46 -22.94 13.54
N GLY A 259 29.54 -23.66 12.89
CA GLY A 259 29.66 -25.11 12.62
C GLY A 259 30.15 -25.42 11.19
N PRO A 260 30.98 -26.46 10.97
CA PRO A 260 31.51 -26.79 9.66
C PRO A 260 30.47 -27.48 8.75
N ARG A 261 30.53 -27.16 7.44
CA ARG A 261 29.66 -27.74 6.41
C ARG A 261 30.11 -29.13 5.98
N GLN A 262 29.16 -30.00 5.63
CA GLN A 262 29.40 -31.18 4.79
C GLN A 262 28.40 -31.19 3.62
N SER A 263 28.83 -31.70 2.47
CA SER A 263 28.05 -31.73 1.23
C SER A 263 27.50 -33.12 0.93
N GLY A 264 26.17 -33.23 0.81
CA GLY A 264 25.45 -34.43 0.37
C GLY A 264 24.55 -34.15 -0.85
N PRO A 265 24.07 -35.19 -1.56
CA PRO A 265 23.42 -35.02 -2.86
C PRO A 265 21.92 -34.67 -2.79
N ARG A 266 21.47 -33.92 -3.80
CA ARG A 266 20.09 -33.48 -4.03
C ARG A 266 19.06 -34.62 -4.09
N THR A 267 18.06 -34.57 -3.21
CA THR A 267 16.74 -35.22 -3.41
C THR A 267 15.64 -34.37 -2.78
N ASN A 268 14.43 -34.41 -3.35
CA ASN A 268 13.30 -33.60 -2.88
C ASN A 268 12.54 -34.28 -1.73
N GLY A 269 12.23 -33.52 -0.69
CA GLY A 269 11.16 -33.82 0.29
C GLY A 269 11.61 -34.59 1.54
N CYS A 270 11.33 -34.00 2.71
CA CYS A 270 11.38 -34.72 3.98
C CYS A 270 10.10 -35.55 4.19
N GLY A 271 10.27 -36.85 4.48
CA GLY A 271 9.19 -37.77 4.86
C GLY A 271 9.72 -38.85 5.82
N PRO A 272 8.97 -39.28 6.84
CA PRO A 272 9.53 -40.06 7.95
C PRO A 272 9.44 -41.58 7.79
N GLY A 273 10.37 -42.27 8.45
CA GLY A 273 10.34 -43.69 8.80
C GLY A 273 11.61 -44.07 9.57
N THR A 274 11.59 -44.88 10.63
CA THR A 274 10.48 -45.64 11.24
C THR A 274 10.25 -45.27 12.70
#